data_AF-A0A9Q1GTS3-F1
#
_entry.id   AF-A0A9Q1GTS3-F1
#
_cell.length_a   1.000
_cell.length_b   1.000
_cell.length_c   1.000
_cell.angle_alpha   90.00
_cell.angle_beta   90.00
_cell.angle_gamma   90.00
#
_symmetry.space_group_name_H-M   'P 1'
#
loop_
_entity.id
_entity.type
_entity.pdbx_description
1 polymer ?
#
loop_
_entity_poly.entity_id
_entity_poly.type
_entity_poly.pdbx_seq_one_letter_code
_entity_poly.pdbx_strand_id
1 'polypeptide(L)'
;MMTSHKVRILNSKSPLEEPTSRVLTPFAFKNFQEEFGRVSLYSILYMSDNEFVLRYYTGASKKEHGVFWDEQLARGSCKNFEFLGIFCRHILRVFLQKDCYEIPLAYLPLLRWCHDKESDIENIVTTLEVEREDVVLCPPMSITKGRSRKKRNRGGQEIGKRTRRCSLCKEVCHTAPIHPMEDNIWEATSAIPRKKKASASDLGLNPIFWVKN
;
A
#
# COMPACT_ATOMS: atom_id res chain seq x y z
N MET A 1 -7.27 -25.40 31.18
CA MET A 1 -6.55 -25.66 29.91
C MET A 1 -6.97 -24.61 28.90
N MET A 2 -6.17 -23.57 28.69
CA MET A 2 -6.49 -22.54 27.70
C MET A 2 -6.18 -23.09 26.31
N THR A 3 -7.22 -23.29 25.51
CA THR A 3 -7.08 -23.65 24.10
C THR A 3 -6.44 -22.47 23.38
N SER A 4 -5.16 -22.62 23.08
CA SER A 4 -4.43 -21.68 22.23
C SER A 4 -5.07 -21.76 20.85
N HIS A 5 -5.92 -20.79 20.50
CA HIS A 5 -6.44 -20.62 19.16
C HIS A 5 -5.27 -20.21 18.27
N LYS A 6 -4.49 -21.21 17.83
CA LYS A 6 -3.48 -21.06 16.79
C LYS A 6 -4.25 -20.82 15.50
N VAL A 7 -4.54 -19.55 15.21
CA VAL A 7 -4.97 -19.13 13.88
C VAL A 7 -4.05 -19.84 12.90
N ARG A 8 -4.59 -20.61 11.96
CA ARG A 8 -3.78 -21.32 10.98
C ARG A 8 -3.10 -20.28 10.10
N ILE A 9 -1.89 -19.89 10.48
CA ILE A 9 -1.08 -18.93 9.75
C ILE A 9 -0.58 -19.57 8.45
N LEU A 10 -0.24 -20.86 8.47
CA LEU A 10 0.35 -21.57 7.33
C LEU A 10 -0.74 -22.21 6.44
N ASN A 11 -0.80 -21.79 5.18
CA ASN A 11 -1.67 -22.38 4.17
C ASN A 11 -1.07 -23.65 3.55
N SER A 12 0.27 -23.77 3.56
CA SER A 12 1.02 -24.93 3.11
C SER A 12 2.16 -25.24 4.08
N LYS A 13 2.70 -26.46 4.05
CA LYS A 13 3.90 -26.86 4.80
C LYS A 13 5.16 -26.56 3.97
N SER A 14 5.17 -25.45 3.23
CA SER A 14 6.33 -25.16 2.39
C SER A 14 7.51 -24.70 3.27
N PRO A 15 8.74 -25.16 2.97
CA PRO A 15 9.92 -24.83 3.76
C PRO A 15 10.22 -23.32 3.79
N LEU A 16 9.73 -22.54 2.81
CA LEU A 16 9.90 -21.09 2.77
C LEU A 16 8.84 -20.32 3.61
N GLU A 17 7.62 -20.86 3.77
CA GLU A 17 6.55 -20.16 4.49
C GLU A 17 6.81 -20.06 6.00
N GLU A 18 7.32 -21.12 6.62
CA GLU A 18 7.54 -21.12 8.08
C GLU A 18 8.57 -20.07 8.51
N PRO A 19 9.78 -20.00 7.93
CA PRO A 19 10.76 -18.95 8.23
C PRO A 19 10.20 -17.56 7.93
N THR A 20 9.51 -17.41 6.79
CA THR A 20 8.92 -16.13 6.37
C THR A 20 7.85 -15.63 7.34
N SER A 21 7.05 -16.53 7.94
CA SER A 21 6.02 -16.18 8.93
C SER A 21 6.58 -15.63 10.25
N ARG A 22 7.84 -15.93 10.58
CA ARG A 22 8.51 -15.45 11.78
C ARG A 22 9.08 -14.04 11.60
N VAL A 23 9.44 -13.71 10.36
CA VAL A 23 10.06 -12.44 9.98
C VAL A 23 9.00 -11.39 9.65
N LEU A 24 8.01 -11.74 8.82
CA LEU A 24 7.01 -10.80 8.34
C LEU A 24 5.86 -10.61 9.33
N THR A 25 5.35 -9.37 9.39
CA THR A 25 4.06 -9.07 10.03
C THR A 25 2.92 -9.91 9.42
N PRO A 26 1.85 -10.21 10.17
CA PRO A 26 0.74 -11.03 9.65
C PRO A 26 0.12 -10.49 8.35
N PHE A 27 0.06 -9.17 8.20
CA PHE A 27 -0.41 -8.52 6.97
C PHE A 27 0.50 -8.82 5.78
N ALA A 28 1.82 -8.63 5.92
CA ALA A 28 2.77 -8.89 4.85
C ALA A 28 2.89 -10.38 4.55
N PHE A 29 2.82 -11.23 5.57
CA PHE A 29 2.83 -12.68 5.39
C PHE A 29 1.63 -13.16 4.56
N LYS A 30 0.43 -12.62 4.80
CA LYS A 30 -0.75 -12.93 3.97
C LYS A 30 -0.53 -12.58 2.49
N ASN A 31 0.00 -11.38 2.21
CA ASN A 31 0.30 -10.97 0.83
C ASN A 31 1.40 -11.84 0.20
N PHE A 32 2.41 -12.21 0.98
CA PHE A 32 3.42 -13.17 0.56
C PHE A 32 2.79 -14.51 0.16
N GLN A 33 1.85 -15.05 0.94
CA GLN A 33 1.16 -16.30 0.61
C GLN A 33 0.36 -16.20 -0.68
N GLU A 34 -0.28 -15.06 -0.95
CA GLU A 34 -1.00 -14.82 -2.20
C GLU A 34 -0.06 -14.83 -3.42
N GLU A 35 1.11 -14.21 -3.32
CA GLU A 35 2.13 -14.26 -4.37
C GLU A 35 2.75 -15.65 -4.49
N PHE A 36 3.04 -16.32 -3.36
CA PHE A 36 3.62 -17.65 -3.32
C PHE A 36 2.70 -18.70 -3.95
N GLY A 37 1.39 -18.62 -3.70
CA GLY A 37 0.40 -19.52 -4.31
C GLY A 37 0.33 -19.43 -5.84
N ARG A 38 0.83 -18.34 -6.44
CA ARG A 38 0.88 -18.13 -7.90
C ARG A 38 2.18 -18.60 -8.54
N VAL A 39 3.20 -18.96 -7.76
CA VAL A 39 4.53 -19.35 -8.25
C VAL A 39 4.49 -20.56 -9.17
N SER A 40 3.58 -21.51 -8.91
CA SER A 40 3.40 -22.72 -9.71
C SER A 40 2.98 -22.43 -11.16
N LEU A 41 2.37 -21.27 -11.42
CA LEU A 41 1.91 -20.86 -12.76
C LEU A 41 3.05 -20.36 -13.65
N TYR A 42 4.24 -20.14 -13.10
CA TYR A 42 5.39 -19.60 -13.80
C TYR A 42 6.40 -20.72 -14.09
N SER A 43 6.91 -20.75 -15.31
CA SER A 43 7.97 -21.67 -15.76
C SER A 43 9.26 -20.90 -16.01
N ILE A 44 10.40 -21.54 -15.80
CA ILE A 44 11.70 -20.93 -16.12
C ILE A 44 12.08 -21.30 -17.54
N LEU A 45 12.31 -20.29 -18.37
CA LEU A 45 12.62 -20.44 -19.80
C LEU A 45 14.13 -20.46 -20.04
N TYR A 46 14.85 -19.59 -19.37
CA TYR A 46 16.29 -19.41 -19.53
C TYR A 46 16.92 -19.20 -18.16
N MET A 47 18.09 -19.82 -17.97
CA MET A 47 18.93 -19.68 -16.78
C MET A 47 20.37 -19.48 -17.25
N SER A 48 20.92 -18.30 -16.96
CA SER A 48 22.37 -18.09 -16.83
C SER A 48 22.75 -18.22 -15.36
N ASP A 49 24.05 -18.06 -15.06
CA ASP A 49 24.58 -18.15 -13.70
C ASP A 49 23.73 -17.32 -12.70
N ASN A 50 23.46 -16.05 -13.05
CA ASN A 50 22.77 -15.09 -12.19
C ASN A 50 21.49 -14.50 -12.80
N GLU A 51 21.07 -14.91 -14.00
CA GLU A 51 19.91 -14.32 -14.70
C GLU A 51 18.89 -15.38 -15.10
N PHE A 52 17.62 -15.10 -14.80
CA PHE A 52 16.49 -16.00 -15.00
C PHE A 52 15.41 -15.30 -15.81
N VAL A 53 14.90 -15.97 -16.84
CA VAL A 53 13.71 -15.51 -17.55
C VAL A 53 12.55 -16.43 -17.23
N LEU A 54 11.53 -15.87 -16.59
CA LEU A 54 10.32 -16.58 -16.19
C LEU A 54 9.21 -16.28 -17.19
N ARG A 55 8.46 -17.32 -17.57
CA ARG A 55 7.32 -17.20 -18.49
C ARG A 55 6.04 -17.62 -17.78
N TYR A 56 4.97 -16.88 -18.04
CA TYR A 56 3.62 -17.32 -17.72
C TYR A 56 2.66 -17.05 -18.88
N TYR A 57 1.60 -17.84 -18.95
CA TYR A 57 0.57 -17.76 -19.99
C TYR A 57 -0.71 -17.15 -19.44
N THR A 58 -1.26 -16.16 -20.15
CA THR A 58 -2.60 -15.61 -19.92
C THR A 58 -3.45 -15.86 -21.16
N GLY A 59 -4.21 -16.96 -21.15
CA GLY A 59 -4.95 -17.42 -22.35
C GLY A 59 -3.99 -17.67 -23.51
N ALA A 60 -4.18 -16.96 -24.63
CA ALA A 60 -3.32 -17.06 -25.81
C ALA A 60 -2.04 -16.19 -25.73
N SER A 61 -1.94 -15.29 -24.76
CA SER A 61 -0.77 -14.40 -24.61
C SER A 61 0.26 -15.01 -23.66
N LYS A 62 1.55 -14.74 -23.93
CA LYS A 62 2.65 -15.04 -23.02
C LYS A 62 3.23 -13.74 -22.47
N LYS A 63 3.70 -13.76 -21.22
CA LYS A 63 4.51 -12.69 -20.65
C LYS A 63 5.76 -13.27 -20.03
N GLU A 64 6.83 -12.50 -20.12
CA GLU A 64 8.16 -12.88 -19.65
C GLU A 64 8.67 -11.85 -18.65
N HIS A 65 9.34 -12.33 -17.61
CA HIS A 65 9.88 -11.50 -16.53
C HIS A 65 11.32 -11.94 -16.24
N GLY A 66 12.25 -10.99 -16.30
CA GLY A 66 13.63 -11.17 -15.89
C GLY A 66 13.78 -11.09 -14.37
N VAL A 67 14.58 -11.97 -13.81
CA VAL A 67 15.01 -11.95 -12.41
C VAL A 67 16.52 -12.16 -12.38
N PHE A 68 17.22 -11.24 -11.74
CA PHE A 68 18.63 -11.40 -11.40
C PHE A 68 18.74 -11.99 -10.00
N TRP A 69 19.69 -12.89 -9.76
CA TRP A 69 19.96 -13.52 -8.46
C TRP A 69 21.47 -13.71 -8.28
N ASP A 70 22.02 -13.12 -7.23
CA ASP A 70 23.46 -13.19 -6.88
C ASP A 70 23.70 -13.94 -5.55
N GLU A 71 22.83 -14.90 -5.22
CA GLU A 71 22.83 -15.68 -3.95
C GLU A 71 22.50 -14.89 -2.68
N GLN A 72 22.74 -13.57 -2.69
CA GLN A 72 22.44 -12.67 -1.58
C GLN A 72 21.12 -11.93 -1.79
N LEU A 73 20.82 -11.57 -3.04
CA LEU A 73 19.71 -10.69 -3.40
C LEU A 73 19.14 -11.08 -4.76
N ALA A 74 17.81 -11.16 -4.86
CA ALA A 74 17.10 -11.20 -6.13
C ALA A 74 16.55 -9.82 -6.53
N ARG A 75 16.62 -9.51 -7.81
CA ARG A 75 15.99 -8.31 -8.38
C ARG A 75 15.14 -8.71 -9.56
N GLY A 76 13.83 -8.47 -9.45
CA GLY A 76 12.88 -8.76 -10.51
C GLY A 76 12.57 -7.52 -11.34
N SER A 77 12.35 -7.69 -12.64
CA SER A 77 11.98 -6.59 -13.55
C SER A 77 10.65 -5.89 -13.17
N CYS A 78 9.80 -6.55 -12.38
CA CYS A 78 8.53 -5.99 -11.91
C CYS A 78 8.66 -4.97 -10.78
N LYS A 79 9.81 -4.88 -10.10
CA LYS A 79 10.08 -3.94 -8.99
C LYS A 79 9.10 -3.97 -7.80
N ASN A 80 8.29 -5.03 -7.68
CA ASN A 80 7.27 -5.14 -6.64
C ASN A 80 7.85 -5.09 -5.23
N PHE A 81 9.06 -5.61 -5.02
CA PHE A 81 9.71 -5.59 -3.72
C PHE A 81 10.06 -4.16 -3.31
N GLU A 82 10.56 -3.35 -4.24
CA GLU A 82 10.96 -1.97 -4.03
C GLU A 82 9.76 -1.06 -3.71
N PHE A 83 8.60 -1.36 -4.29
CA PHE A 83 7.37 -0.59 -4.05
C PHE A 83 6.58 -1.06 -2.82
N LEU A 84 6.41 -2.38 -2.67
CA LEU A 84 5.53 -2.97 -1.65
C LEU A 84 6.28 -3.56 -0.47
N GLY A 85 7.60 -3.76 -0.55
CA GLY A 85 8.37 -4.48 0.47
C GLY A 85 7.95 -5.95 0.62
N ILE A 86 7.37 -6.55 -0.43
CA ILE A 86 6.88 -7.93 -0.44
C ILE A 86 7.47 -8.64 -1.67
N PHE A 87 7.98 -9.86 -1.48
CA PHE A 87 8.49 -10.67 -2.57
C PHE A 87 7.42 -10.96 -3.61
N CYS A 88 7.75 -10.72 -4.87
CA CYS A 88 6.87 -11.08 -5.98
C CYS A 88 7.01 -12.56 -6.31
N ARG A 89 5.96 -13.13 -6.90
CA ARG A 89 5.99 -14.51 -7.42
C ARG A 89 7.16 -14.81 -8.36
N HIS A 90 7.72 -13.80 -9.04
CA HIS A 90 8.89 -13.99 -9.92
C HIS A 90 10.15 -14.31 -9.11
N ILE A 91 10.44 -13.51 -8.08
CA ILE A 91 11.56 -13.75 -7.17
C ILE A 91 11.35 -15.07 -6.43
N LEU A 92 10.14 -15.31 -5.93
CA LEU A 92 9.81 -16.55 -5.21
C LEU A 92 9.99 -17.79 -6.08
N ARG A 93 9.73 -17.70 -7.39
CA ARG A 93 9.98 -18.82 -8.31
C ARG A 93 11.47 -19.13 -8.46
N VAL A 94 12.32 -18.10 -8.47
CA VAL A 94 13.78 -18.29 -8.48
C VAL A 94 14.25 -18.88 -7.16
N PHE A 95 13.69 -18.46 -6.03
CA PHE A 95 14.00 -19.05 -4.72
C PHE A 95 13.71 -20.55 -4.70
N LEU A 96 12.54 -20.97 -5.20
CA LEU A 96 12.23 -22.40 -5.31
C LEU A 96 13.19 -23.15 -6.25
N GLN A 97 13.65 -22.52 -7.33
CA GLN A 97 14.59 -23.15 -8.27
C GLN A 97 16.00 -23.29 -7.69
N LYS A 98 16.39 -22.38 -6.81
CA LYS A 98 17.70 -22.35 -6.15
C LYS A 98 17.69 -22.99 -4.77
N ASP A 99 16.60 -23.66 -4.40
CA ASP A 99 16.41 -24.26 -3.07
C ASP A 99 16.64 -23.24 -1.92
N CYS A 100 16.31 -21.97 -2.16
CA CYS A 100 16.39 -20.90 -1.17
C CYS A 100 15.11 -20.92 -0.33
N TYR A 101 15.22 -21.49 0.88
CA TYR A 101 14.09 -21.67 1.80
C TYR A 101 14.08 -20.67 2.96
N GLU A 102 15.05 -19.77 3.00
CA GLU A 102 15.13 -18.70 3.99
C GLU A 102 15.19 -17.36 3.29
N ILE A 103 14.66 -16.31 3.93
CA ILE A 103 14.75 -14.96 3.40
C ILE A 103 16.22 -14.53 3.50
N PRO A 104 16.88 -14.19 2.37
CA PRO A 104 18.26 -13.74 2.42
C PRO A 104 18.41 -12.50 3.29
N LEU A 105 19.49 -12.47 4.08
CA LEU A 105 19.71 -11.42 5.09
C LEU A 105 19.78 -10.03 4.47
N ALA A 106 20.25 -9.91 3.23
CA ALA A 106 20.28 -8.65 2.48
C ALA A 106 18.89 -8.00 2.30
N TYR A 107 17.80 -8.77 2.44
CA TYR A 107 16.44 -8.23 2.40
C TYR A 107 15.92 -7.76 3.75
N LEU A 108 16.42 -8.26 4.88
CA LEU A 108 15.86 -7.93 6.19
C LEU A 108 15.90 -6.42 6.47
N PRO A 109 16.99 -5.68 6.24
CA PRO A 109 17.01 -4.22 6.41
C PRO A 109 16.11 -3.47 5.43
N LEU A 110 15.78 -4.08 4.28
CA LEU A 110 14.95 -3.48 3.23
C LEU A 110 13.46 -3.78 3.40
N LEU A 111 13.12 -4.77 4.22
CA LEU A 111 11.75 -5.22 4.44
C LEU A 111 11.00 -4.24 5.35
N ARG A 112 10.13 -3.43 4.75
CA ARG A 112 9.24 -2.48 5.44
C ARG A 112 8.30 -3.13 6.47
N TRP A 113 8.04 -4.43 6.31
CA TRP A 113 7.00 -5.15 7.06
C TRP A 113 7.56 -6.27 7.94
N CYS A 114 8.82 -6.18 8.33
CA CYS A 114 9.39 -7.04 9.36
C CYS A 114 8.83 -6.70 10.73
N HIS A 115 8.78 -7.68 11.64
CA HIS A 115 8.61 -7.40 13.04
C HIS A 115 9.82 -6.61 13.56
N ASP A 116 9.57 -5.46 14.20
CA ASP A 116 10.58 -4.63 14.87
C ASP A 116 11.19 -5.41 16.04
N LYS A 117 12.12 -6.30 15.74
CA LYS A 117 13.03 -6.86 16.71
C LYS A 117 14.40 -6.31 16.40
N GLU A 118 14.56 -5.03 16.73
CA GLU A 118 15.81 -4.27 16.65
C GLU A 118 16.97 -5.10 17.23
N SER A 119 16.73 -5.85 18.32
CA SER A 119 17.72 -6.72 18.96
C SER A 119 18.08 -8.03 18.22
N ASP A 120 17.19 -8.56 17.38
CA ASP A 120 17.43 -9.85 16.69
C ASP A 120 18.04 -9.62 15.29
N ILE A 121 17.74 -8.49 14.65
CA ILE A 121 18.31 -8.10 13.36
C ILE A 121 19.76 -7.64 13.54
N GLU A 122 20.09 -6.88 14.59
CA GLU A 122 21.46 -6.47 14.90
C GLU A 122 22.41 -7.68 15.05
N ASN A 123 21.99 -8.76 15.72
CA ASN A 123 22.81 -9.96 15.88
C ASN A 123 23.04 -10.74 14.57
N ILE A 124 22.08 -10.68 13.64
CA ILE A 124 22.15 -11.32 12.32
C ILE A 124 23.00 -10.50 11.34
N VAL A 125 22.97 -9.16 11.46
CA VAL A 125 23.73 -8.24 10.62
C VAL A 125 25.20 -8.17 11.07
N THR A 126 25.46 -8.21 12.38
CA THR A 126 26.81 -8.14 12.97
C THR A 126 27.74 -9.29 12.51
N THR A 127 27.19 -10.46 12.13
CA THR A 127 28.00 -11.60 11.67
C THR A 127 28.47 -11.48 10.22
N LEU A 128 27.95 -10.53 9.44
CA LEU A 128 28.30 -10.32 8.02
C LEU A 128 29.05 -9.01 7.74
N GLU A 129 29.22 -8.14 8.73
CA GLU A 129 29.85 -6.82 8.59
C GLU A 129 31.34 -6.80 8.94
N VAL A 130 32.16 -7.60 8.24
CA VAL A 130 33.64 -7.43 8.29
C VAL A 130 34.21 -6.71 7.06
N GLU A 131 33.42 -6.34 6.04
CA GLU A 131 34.00 -5.66 4.85
C GLU A 131 33.24 -4.46 4.27
N ARG A 132 32.49 -3.67 5.05
CA ARG A 132 32.03 -2.35 4.56
C ARG A 132 32.04 -1.27 5.64
N GLU A 133 33.21 -0.66 5.84
CA GLU A 133 33.31 0.66 6.43
C GLU A 133 32.58 1.72 5.58
N ASP A 134 32.05 2.73 6.27
CA ASP A 134 31.39 3.95 5.80
C ASP A 134 29.86 3.92 5.61
N VAL A 135 29.12 3.47 6.64
CA VAL A 135 27.73 3.89 6.83
C VAL A 135 27.69 5.03 7.85
N VAL A 136 27.40 6.24 7.37
CA VAL A 136 27.10 7.40 8.21
C VAL A 136 25.90 7.05 9.10
N LEU A 137 26.17 6.80 10.38
CA LEU A 137 25.16 6.65 11.42
C LEU A 137 24.18 7.82 11.37
N CYS A 138 22.89 7.49 11.45
CA CYS A 138 21.72 8.34 11.26
C CYS A 138 21.98 9.85 11.52
N PRO A 139 21.66 10.74 10.56
CA PRO A 139 21.68 12.18 10.81
C PRO A 139 20.86 12.48 12.07
N PRO A 140 21.34 13.36 12.97
CA PRO A 140 20.60 13.70 14.18
C PRO A 140 19.20 14.19 13.81
N MET A 141 18.19 13.64 14.49
CA MET A 141 16.79 14.01 14.28
C MET A 141 16.65 15.54 14.32
N SER A 142 16.24 16.12 13.19
CA SER A 142 15.96 17.54 13.15
C SER A 142 14.77 17.82 14.08
N ILE A 143 15.00 18.57 15.15
CA ILE A 143 13.91 19.12 15.95
C ILE A 143 13.21 20.12 15.03
N THR A 144 12.05 19.74 14.48
CA THR A 144 11.21 20.75 13.84
C THR A 144 10.91 21.79 14.90
N LYS A 145 11.25 23.07 14.67
CA LYS A 145 10.72 24.17 15.48
C LYS A 145 9.20 24.12 15.33
N GLY A 146 8.55 23.34 16.19
CA GLY A 146 7.11 23.28 16.27
C GLY A 146 6.60 24.68 16.56
N ARG A 147 5.59 25.12 15.83
CA ARG A 147 4.89 26.36 16.15
C ARG A 147 4.41 26.26 17.61
N SER A 148 4.79 27.24 18.43
CA SER A 148 4.43 27.31 19.85
C SER A 148 2.98 26.91 20.07
N ARG A 149 2.74 25.97 21.00
CA ARG A 149 1.41 25.59 21.51
C ARG A 149 0.82 26.74 22.32
N LYS A 150 0.62 27.91 21.70
CA LYS A 150 -0.34 28.88 22.22
C LYS A 150 -1.71 28.24 22.02
N LYS A 151 -2.39 27.98 23.13
CA LYS A 151 -3.74 27.40 23.21
C LYS A 151 -4.58 27.99 22.08
N ARG A 152 -4.94 27.16 21.11
CA ARG A 152 -5.80 27.59 20.00
C ARG A 152 -7.14 27.96 20.64
N ASN A 153 -7.51 29.24 20.61
CA ASN A 153 -8.87 29.64 20.96
C ASN A 153 -9.80 28.79 20.07
N ARG A 154 -10.79 28.10 20.67
CA ARG A 154 -11.81 27.36 19.91
C ARG A 154 -12.63 28.39 19.12
N GLY A 155 -12.11 28.77 17.96
CA GLY A 155 -12.81 29.61 16.99
C GLY A 155 -13.41 28.74 15.92
N GLY A 156 -14.75 28.74 15.84
CA GLY A 156 -15.48 28.31 14.65
C GLY A 156 -16.12 26.91 14.69
N GLN A 157 -16.81 26.52 15.76
CA GLN A 157 -17.69 25.34 15.72
C GLN A 157 -19.11 25.60 16.26
N GLU A 158 -19.58 26.85 16.27
CA GLU A 158 -20.89 27.22 16.85
C GLU A 158 -21.76 28.07 15.89
N ILE A 159 -21.50 28.08 14.57
CA ILE A 159 -22.36 28.81 13.60
C ILE A 159 -22.82 27.92 12.43
N GLY A 160 -22.28 26.70 12.29
CA GLY A 160 -22.50 25.84 11.13
C GLY A 160 -23.47 24.67 11.28
N LYS A 161 -24.13 24.48 12.43
CA LYS A 161 -25.11 23.39 12.61
C LYS A 161 -26.53 23.89 12.41
N ARG A 162 -26.84 24.39 11.21
CA ARG A 162 -28.26 24.49 10.80
C ARG A 162 -28.71 23.08 10.43
N THR A 163 -29.62 22.53 11.21
CA THR A 163 -30.28 21.25 10.90
C THR A 163 -30.88 21.36 9.51
N ARG A 164 -30.49 20.46 8.58
CA ARG A 164 -31.00 20.49 7.21
C ARG A 164 -32.51 20.24 7.24
N ARG A 165 -33.27 21.11 6.58
CA ARG A 165 -34.73 21.04 6.46
C ARG A 165 -35.10 20.79 4.99
N CYS A 166 -36.18 20.06 4.74
CA CYS A 166 -36.69 19.85 3.40
C CYS A 166 -37.05 21.19 2.74
N SER A 167 -36.69 21.38 1.47
CA SER A 167 -36.98 22.63 0.76
C SER A 167 -38.47 22.82 0.44
N LEU A 168 -39.27 21.75 0.47
CA LEU A 168 -40.70 21.78 0.17
C LEU A 168 -41.56 22.02 1.42
N CYS A 169 -41.39 21.21 2.48
CA CYS A 169 -42.20 21.31 3.70
C CYS A 169 -41.46 21.88 4.92
N LYS A 170 -40.15 22.16 4.82
CA LYS A 170 -39.31 22.72 5.89
C LYS A 170 -39.19 21.84 7.14
N GLU A 171 -39.53 20.55 7.09
CA GLU A 171 -39.29 19.61 8.19
C GLU A 171 -37.89 18.98 8.16
N VAL A 172 -37.46 18.46 9.31
CA VAL A 172 -36.07 18.00 9.56
C VAL A 172 -35.88 16.51 9.22
N CYS A 173 -36.96 15.76 9.02
CA CYS A 173 -36.93 14.29 9.01
C CYS A 173 -36.65 13.64 7.65
N HIS A 174 -36.50 14.42 6.56
CA HIS A 174 -36.18 13.86 5.25
C HIS A 174 -35.36 14.82 4.38
N THR A 175 -34.63 14.24 3.42
CA THR A 175 -33.93 14.98 2.37
C THR A 175 -34.87 15.13 1.16
N ALA A 176 -34.82 16.27 0.46
CA ALA A 176 -35.77 16.66 -0.59
C ALA A 176 -36.21 15.61 -1.63
N PRO A 177 -35.40 14.61 -2.04
CA PRO A 177 -35.83 13.62 -3.03
C PRO A 177 -36.86 12.60 -2.51
N ILE A 178 -37.09 12.53 -1.19
CA ILE A 178 -37.98 11.54 -0.55
C ILE A 178 -39.04 12.30 0.27
N HIS A 179 -39.77 13.20 -0.38
CA HIS A 179 -40.99 13.73 0.21
C HIS A 179 -42.11 12.72 -0.03
N PRO A 180 -42.79 12.19 1.01
CA PRO A 180 -43.96 11.36 0.80
C PRO A 180 -45.03 12.23 0.14
N MET A 181 -45.39 11.87 -1.10
CA MET A 181 -46.47 12.51 -1.85
C MET A 181 -47.76 11.86 -1.37
N GLU A 182 -48.61 12.60 -0.65
CA GLU A 182 -50.02 12.23 -0.51
C GLU A 182 -50.75 12.68 -1.78
N ASP A 183 -51.50 11.76 -2.35
CA ASP A 183 -52.13 11.83 -3.67
C ASP A 183 -53.16 12.98 -3.78
N ASN A 184 -53.04 13.81 -4.83
CA ASN A 184 -54.06 13.97 -5.87
C ASN A 184 -53.84 15.21 -6.79
N ILE A 185 -53.72 14.90 -8.09
CA ILE A 185 -54.45 15.48 -9.23
C ILE A 185 -54.13 16.93 -9.71
N TRP A 186 -53.53 16.95 -10.91
CA TRP A 186 -53.75 17.82 -12.08
C TRP A 186 -53.04 19.18 -12.23
N GLU A 187 -52.21 19.21 -13.30
CA GLU A 187 -51.74 20.30 -14.16
C GLU A 187 -51.36 21.65 -13.56
N ALA A 188 -50.07 21.99 -13.72
CA ALA A 188 -49.72 23.19 -14.49
C ALA A 188 -48.33 23.03 -15.11
N THR A 189 -48.33 23.16 -16.42
CA THR A 189 -47.22 23.25 -17.35
C THR A 189 -46.23 24.37 -17.03
N SER A 190 -45.02 24.21 -17.56
CA SER A 190 -44.02 25.27 -17.85
C SER A 190 -43.35 26.01 -16.68
N ALA A 191 -42.09 25.65 -16.40
CA ALA A 191 -40.94 26.57 -16.38
C ALA A 191 -39.73 25.90 -15.70
N ILE A 192 -38.79 25.40 -16.50
CA ILE A 192 -37.40 25.18 -16.05
C ILE A 192 -36.63 26.47 -16.36
N PRO A 193 -36.17 27.27 -15.39
CA PRO A 193 -35.18 28.29 -15.67
C PRO A 193 -33.80 27.62 -15.66
N ARG A 194 -33.28 27.30 -16.84
CA ARG A 194 -31.84 27.13 -17.07
C ARG A 194 -31.17 28.45 -16.68
N LYS A 195 -30.40 28.49 -15.59
CA LYS A 195 -29.57 29.67 -15.30
C LYS A 195 -28.45 29.76 -16.33
N LYS A 196 -28.43 30.95 -16.95
CA LYS A 196 -27.64 31.38 -18.10
C LYS A 196 -26.13 31.33 -17.83
N LYS A 197 -25.37 31.07 -18.89
CA LYS A 197 -23.92 31.30 -19.00
C LYS A 197 -23.63 32.78 -18.67
N ALA A 198 -22.77 33.02 -17.68
CA ALA A 198 -22.09 34.29 -17.51
C ALA A 198 -20.81 34.28 -18.35
N SER A 199 -20.53 35.43 -18.96
CA SER A 199 -19.45 35.72 -19.90
C SER A 199 -18.05 35.67 -19.27
N ALA A 200 -17.06 35.50 -20.16
CA ALA A 200 -15.65 35.31 -19.89
C ALA A 200 -14.97 36.44 -19.09
N SER A 201 -14.44 36.08 -17.93
CA SER A 201 -13.15 36.52 -17.38
C SER A 201 -12.91 35.83 -16.03
N ASP A 202 -12.75 34.50 -16.05
CA ASP A 202 -12.40 33.71 -14.87
C ASP A 202 -11.17 32.86 -15.18
N LEU A 203 -9.98 33.50 -15.19
CA LEU A 203 -8.74 32.77 -15.02
C LEU A 203 -8.57 32.49 -13.54
N GLY A 204 -9.23 31.42 -13.09
CA GLY A 204 -9.07 30.83 -11.76
C GLY A 204 -7.66 30.30 -11.54
N LEU A 205 -6.71 31.20 -11.28
CA LEU A 205 -5.38 30.87 -10.82
C LEU A 205 -5.29 31.07 -9.29
N ASN A 206 -4.84 30.02 -8.62
CA ASN A 206 -4.64 29.90 -7.18
C ASN A 206 -3.44 30.78 -6.74
N PRO A 207 -3.57 31.73 -5.80
CA PRO A 207 -2.54 32.74 -5.53
C PRO A 207 -1.51 32.26 -4.50
N ILE A 208 -0.80 31.16 -4.79
CA ILE A 208 0.21 30.59 -3.86
C ILE A 208 1.65 30.67 -4.39
N PHE A 209 1.87 30.92 -5.69
CA PHE A 209 3.23 30.98 -6.24
C PHE A 209 3.55 32.38 -6.78
N TRP A 210 4.08 33.23 -5.90
CA TRP A 210 4.87 34.39 -6.32
C TRP A 210 6.25 34.26 -5.68
N VAL A 211 7.20 33.71 -6.43
CA VAL A 211 8.63 33.84 -6.13
C VAL A 211 9.06 35.18 -6.74
N LYS A 212 9.49 36.12 -5.88
CA LYS A 212 10.16 37.36 -6.30
C LYS A 212 11.59 37.02 -6.72
N ASN A 213 11.96 37.42 -7.94
CA ASN A 213 13.36 37.76 -8.26
C ASN A 213 13.70 39.11 -7.63
#